data_AF-A0A3A8L0X8-F1
#
_entry.id   AF-A0A3A8L0X8-F1
#
_cell.length_a   1.000
_cell.length_b   1.000
_cell.length_c   1.000
_cell.angle_alpha   90.00
_cell.angle_beta   90.00
_cell.angle_gamma   90.00
#
_symmetry.space_group_name_H-M   'P 1'
#
loop_
_entity.id
_entity.type
_entity.pdbx_description
1 polymer ?
#
loop_
_entity_poly.entity_id
_entity_poly.type
_entity_poly.pdbx_seq_one_letter_code
_entity_poly.pdbx_strand_id
1 'polypeptide(L)'
;MASSDNHLAWDPKTLNHTDRPSGFGCLWRHTLTDNAGWSSHPCNHMSNGYKVSLAERSALYNKDHQKIAQRMRLVGEDFGLRSKALKRTWRRFPDSAGSKRKLTLSDFFKKARSSLYWLSRGPEGWHIGAKHLSPVPNQRLKIGGRPQFQPRQNNLQGGYGAFYPYEHNYHHLIPIGAVEEWVVGNGSPGGTTRSDQVVKIILISRWNINNEKNMILLPQQEFESLIVGLPAHCPWGVPKHAVYQASLEDRLRKLRKMIDKELRQKEHPKEIKVAILNDLNALSETLLEQVKTMPAGAQLTAVIL
;
A
#
# COMPACT_ATOMS: atom_id res chain seq x y z
N MET A 1 -18.24 29.65 -9.73
CA MET A 1 -18.22 29.44 -8.26
C MET A 1 -16.85 28.91 -7.89
N ALA A 2 -16.03 29.73 -7.23
CA ALA A 2 -14.73 29.29 -6.74
C ALA A 2 -14.96 28.38 -5.53
N SER A 3 -14.86 27.06 -5.74
CA SER A 3 -14.53 26.16 -4.64
C SER A 3 -13.25 26.70 -4.02
N SER A 4 -13.25 26.99 -2.73
CA SER A 4 -12.02 27.28 -2.00
C SER A 4 -11.14 26.04 -2.08
N ASP A 5 -10.26 25.97 -3.08
CA ASP A 5 -9.28 24.89 -3.26
C ASP A 5 -8.18 25.05 -2.19
N ASN A 6 -8.54 24.81 -0.92
CA ASN A 6 -7.62 24.70 0.21
C ASN A 6 -6.53 23.64 -0.03
N HIS A 7 -6.69 22.82 -1.06
CA HIS A 7 -5.69 21.93 -1.62
C HIS A 7 -4.41 22.63 -2.10
N LEU A 8 -4.49 23.92 -2.48
CA LEU A 8 -3.34 24.73 -2.85
C LEU A 8 -2.67 25.43 -1.65
N ALA A 9 -3.33 25.44 -0.49
CA ALA A 9 -2.77 25.93 0.78
C ALA A 9 -1.87 24.87 1.44
N TRP A 10 -1.06 24.22 0.62
CA TRP A 10 -0.10 23.21 1.03
C TRP A 10 1.17 23.87 1.56
N ASP A 11 1.66 23.39 2.70
CA ASP A 11 2.93 23.81 3.28
C ASP A 11 4.09 22.96 2.72
N PRO A 12 5.02 23.56 1.95
CA PRO A 12 6.16 22.84 1.40
C PRO A 12 7.11 22.24 2.41
N LYS A 13 7.13 22.75 3.64
CA LYS A 13 8.01 22.26 4.72
C LYS A 13 7.45 21.01 5.37
N THR A 14 6.18 21.04 5.76
CA THR A 14 5.54 19.90 6.45
C THR A 14 4.88 18.91 5.50
N LEU A 15 4.81 19.24 4.21
CA LEU A 15 4.18 18.44 3.17
C LEU A 15 2.66 18.24 3.41
N ASN A 16 2.03 19.11 4.20
CA ASN A 16 0.63 19.01 4.64
C ASN A 16 -0.24 20.15 4.10
N HIS A 17 -1.55 19.93 4.02
CA HIS A 17 -2.52 21.01 3.90
C HIS A 17 -2.77 21.67 5.26
N THR A 18 -2.97 22.98 5.30
CA THR A 18 -3.26 23.72 6.54
C THR A 18 -4.67 23.47 7.08
N ASP A 19 -5.62 23.12 6.21
CA ASP A 19 -7.04 22.86 6.54
C ASP A 19 -7.51 21.49 6.05
N ARG A 20 -8.65 20.99 6.53
CA ARG A 20 -9.29 19.76 6.01
C ARG A 20 -9.55 19.92 4.50
N PRO A 21 -8.95 19.09 3.62
CA PRO A 21 -9.13 19.22 2.19
C PRO A 21 -10.54 18.75 1.83
N SER A 22 -11.33 19.64 1.25
CA SER A 22 -12.53 19.25 0.52
C SER A 22 -12.13 18.66 -0.84
N GLY A 23 -12.50 17.40 -1.09
CA GLY A 23 -12.54 16.83 -2.44
C GLY A 23 -11.26 16.17 -2.99
N PHE A 24 -10.08 16.76 -2.84
CA PHE A 24 -8.86 16.28 -3.52
C PHE A 24 -7.73 16.00 -2.52
N GLY A 25 -7.08 14.83 -2.59
CA GLY A 25 -6.07 14.43 -1.60
C GLY A 25 -4.65 14.88 -1.95
N CYS A 26 -3.70 14.74 -1.03
CA CYS A 26 -2.36 15.31 -1.11
C CYS A 26 -1.35 14.48 -1.93
N LEU A 27 -0.17 15.06 -2.16
CA LEU A 27 0.94 14.37 -2.83
C LEU A 27 1.84 13.55 -1.89
N TRP A 28 1.68 13.70 -0.59
CA TRP A 28 2.61 13.14 0.40
C TRP A 28 1.89 12.37 1.49
N ARG A 29 2.62 11.49 2.19
CA ARG A 29 2.07 10.81 3.37
C ARG A 29 2.14 11.75 4.57
N HIS A 30 1.04 11.86 5.29
CA HIS A 30 1.03 12.55 6.57
C HIS A 30 0.08 11.90 7.58
N THR A 31 0.35 12.17 8.85
CA THR A 31 -0.48 11.67 9.96
C THR A 31 -1.72 12.54 10.06
N LEU A 32 -2.89 11.91 9.95
CA LEU A 32 -4.18 12.57 10.22
C LEU A 32 -4.37 12.58 11.74
N THR A 33 -4.28 13.77 12.34
CA THR A 33 -4.34 13.96 13.79
C THR A 33 -5.74 14.19 14.31
N ASP A 34 -6.72 14.42 13.44
CA ASP A 34 -8.11 14.66 13.82
C ASP A 34 -8.99 13.41 13.69
N ASN A 35 -9.65 13.04 14.79
CA ASN A 35 -10.47 11.83 14.84
C ASN A 35 -11.78 11.93 14.02
N ALA A 36 -12.21 13.13 13.65
CA ALA A 36 -13.45 13.34 12.91
C ALA A 36 -13.21 13.30 11.39
N GLY A 37 -13.80 12.32 10.71
CA GLY A 37 -13.69 12.16 9.25
C GLY A 37 -12.51 11.32 8.76
N TRP A 38 -11.77 10.67 9.67
CA TRP A 38 -10.57 9.89 9.32
C TRP A 38 -10.80 8.83 8.23
N SER A 39 -11.92 8.09 8.29
CA SER A 39 -12.26 7.04 7.31
C SER A 39 -12.70 7.57 5.94
N SER A 40 -13.14 8.83 5.89
CA SER A 40 -13.56 9.52 4.66
C SER A 40 -12.50 10.48 4.12
N HIS A 41 -11.39 10.68 4.83
CA HIS A 41 -10.37 11.65 4.46
C HIS A 41 -9.62 11.22 3.17
N PRO A 42 -9.53 12.08 2.14
CA PRO A 42 -8.94 11.70 0.85
C PRO A 42 -7.43 11.41 0.93
N CYS A 43 -6.73 11.95 1.92
CA CYS A 43 -5.32 11.66 2.19
C CYS A 43 -5.07 10.35 2.96
N ASN A 44 -6.12 9.65 3.41
CA ASN A 44 -5.96 8.41 4.17
C ASN A 44 -5.73 7.22 3.24
N HIS A 45 -4.48 6.99 2.86
CA HIS A 45 -4.08 5.89 1.98
C HIS A 45 -4.58 4.51 2.44
N MET A 46 -4.61 4.23 3.75
CA MET A 46 -5.10 2.92 4.22
C MET A 46 -6.60 2.80 4.08
N SER A 47 -7.37 3.83 4.42
CA SER A 47 -8.83 3.81 4.24
C SER A 47 -9.20 3.75 2.76
N ASN A 48 -8.52 4.49 1.89
CA ASN A 48 -8.70 4.43 0.44
C ASN A 48 -8.33 3.04 -0.10
N GLY A 49 -7.17 2.50 0.32
CA GLY A 49 -6.75 1.15 0.01
C GLY A 49 -7.76 0.08 0.47
N TYR A 50 -8.34 0.24 1.66
CA TYR A 50 -9.38 -0.67 2.16
C TYR A 50 -10.66 -0.60 1.33
N LYS A 51 -11.13 0.60 0.97
CA LYS A 51 -12.33 0.80 0.14
C LYS A 51 -12.19 0.14 -1.24
N VAL A 52 -11.10 0.42 -1.96
CA VAL A 52 -10.87 -0.16 -3.28
C VAL A 52 -10.65 -1.67 -3.22
N SER A 53 -10.04 -2.15 -2.13
CA SER A 53 -9.85 -3.58 -1.89
C SER A 53 -11.16 -4.31 -1.61
N LEU A 54 -12.13 -3.64 -0.96
CA LEU A 54 -13.46 -4.19 -0.71
C LEU A 54 -14.37 -4.14 -1.95
N ALA A 55 -14.16 -3.17 -2.84
CA ALA A 55 -14.96 -2.99 -4.04
C ALA A 55 -14.29 -3.64 -5.28
N GLU A 56 -13.64 -2.83 -6.10
CA GLU A 56 -13.10 -3.19 -7.42
C GLU A 56 -12.06 -4.32 -7.37
N ARG A 57 -11.34 -4.48 -6.25
CA ARG A 57 -10.26 -5.47 -6.10
C ARG A 57 -10.64 -6.63 -5.19
N SER A 58 -11.91 -6.77 -4.81
CA SER A 58 -12.38 -7.81 -3.87
C SER A 58 -11.98 -9.23 -4.29
N ALA A 59 -12.11 -9.57 -5.58
CA ALA A 59 -11.72 -10.87 -6.12
C ALA A 59 -10.21 -11.19 -5.94
N LEU A 60 -9.36 -10.17 -5.78
CA LEU A 60 -7.94 -10.36 -5.50
C LEU A 60 -7.70 -10.91 -4.10
N TYR A 61 -8.56 -10.55 -3.14
CA TYR A 61 -8.38 -10.83 -1.71
C TYR A 61 -9.40 -11.83 -1.15
N ASN A 62 -10.53 -12.06 -1.82
CA ASN A 62 -11.59 -12.94 -1.32
C ASN A 62 -11.58 -14.28 -2.06
N LYS A 63 -10.43 -14.98 -1.95
CA LYS A 63 -10.23 -16.33 -2.51
C LYS A 63 -10.49 -17.38 -1.44
N ASP A 64 -10.63 -18.63 -1.87
CA ASP A 64 -10.63 -19.78 -0.96
C ASP A 64 -9.19 -20.07 -0.48
N HIS A 65 -8.74 -19.27 0.49
CA HIS A 65 -7.40 -19.34 1.04
C HIS A 65 -7.13 -20.65 1.79
N GLN A 66 -8.16 -21.26 2.39
CA GLN A 66 -8.02 -22.56 3.05
C GLN A 66 -7.62 -23.63 2.03
N LYS A 67 -8.37 -23.72 0.93
CA LYS A 67 -8.08 -24.66 -0.15
C LYS A 67 -6.74 -24.38 -0.83
N ILE A 68 -6.33 -23.12 -0.96
CA ILE A 68 -5.00 -22.78 -1.48
C ILE A 68 -3.91 -23.28 -0.52
N ALA A 69 -4.00 -22.98 0.77
CA ALA A 69 -3.01 -23.38 1.77
C ALA A 69 -2.85 -24.91 1.85
N GLN A 70 -3.96 -25.65 1.84
CA GLN A 70 -3.99 -27.11 1.84
C GLN A 70 -3.39 -27.69 0.56
N ARG A 71 -3.79 -27.20 -0.62
CA ARG A 71 -3.28 -27.65 -1.93
C ARG A 71 -1.76 -27.47 -2.05
N MET A 72 -1.25 -26.36 -1.53
CA MET A 72 0.19 -26.09 -1.50
C MET A 72 0.95 -26.97 -0.50
N ARG A 73 0.23 -27.71 0.35
CA ARG A 73 0.73 -28.50 1.48
C ARG A 73 1.50 -27.66 2.49
N LEU A 74 1.05 -26.41 2.67
CA LEU A 74 1.62 -25.50 3.67
C LEU A 74 1.07 -25.80 5.06
N VAL A 75 -0.16 -26.32 5.13
CA VAL A 75 -0.86 -26.63 6.37
C VAL A 75 -1.43 -28.05 6.39
N GLY A 76 -1.67 -28.58 7.59
CA GLY A 76 -2.46 -29.79 7.83
C GLY A 76 -3.97 -29.53 7.83
N GLU A 77 -4.75 -30.58 8.11
CA GLU A 77 -6.21 -30.47 8.28
C GLU A 77 -6.57 -29.63 9.52
N ASP A 78 -5.72 -29.71 10.55
CA ASP A 78 -5.74 -28.90 11.77
C ASP A 78 -5.23 -27.46 11.57
N PHE A 79 -4.87 -27.08 10.34
CA PHE A 79 -4.16 -25.84 10.01
C PHE A 79 -2.80 -25.68 10.71
N GLY A 80 -2.21 -26.78 11.20
CA GLY A 80 -0.83 -26.81 11.69
C GLY A 80 0.17 -26.64 10.55
N LEU A 81 1.26 -25.89 10.80
CA LEU A 81 2.34 -25.73 9.81
C LEU A 81 3.00 -27.08 9.51
N ARG A 82 3.04 -27.48 8.24
CA ARG A 82 3.74 -28.70 7.81
C ARG A 82 5.25 -28.45 7.63
N SER A 83 6.05 -29.52 7.69
CA SER A 83 7.52 -29.46 7.49
C SER A 83 7.93 -28.77 6.19
N LYS A 84 7.09 -28.86 5.13
CA LYS A 84 7.31 -28.15 3.86
C LYS A 84 7.23 -26.62 4.02
N ALA A 85 6.25 -26.10 4.78
CA ALA A 85 6.15 -24.69 5.09
C ALA A 85 7.35 -24.23 5.91
N LEU A 86 7.70 -24.99 6.96
CA LEU A 86 8.87 -24.71 7.82
C LEU A 86 10.16 -24.64 7.00
N LYS A 87 10.42 -25.63 6.15
CA LYS A 87 11.60 -25.69 5.28
C LYS A 87 11.66 -24.55 4.28
N ARG A 88 10.52 -24.13 3.73
CA ARG A 88 10.45 -23.03 2.76
C ARG A 88 10.75 -21.69 3.43
N THR A 89 10.11 -21.42 4.56
CA THR A 89 10.40 -20.26 5.39
C THR A 89 11.87 -20.22 5.80
N TRP A 90 12.41 -21.34 6.29
CA TRP A 90 13.81 -21.44 6.72
C TRP A 90 14.80 -21.11 5.59
N ARG A 91 14.59 -21.67 4.39
CA ARG A 91 15.48 -21.44 3.22
C ARG A 91 15.50 -19.99 2.72
N ARG A 92 14.44 -19.23 2.96
CA ARG A 92 14.26 -17.87 2.46
C ARG A 92 14.39 -16.81 3.56
N PHE A 93 14.55 -17.25 4.81
CA PHE A 93 14.86 -16.38 5.93
C PHE A 93 16.22 -15.74 5.67
N PRO A 94 16.31 -14.40 5.53
CA PRO A 94 17.57 -13.76 5.25
C PRO A 94 18.50 -13.88 6.44
N ASP A 95 19.80 -13.95 6.16
CA ASP A 95 20.79 -13.89 7.21
C ASP A 95 20.70 -12.51 7.89
N SER A 96 20.42 -12.50 9.19
CA SER A 96 20.08 -11.27 9.94
C SER A 96 21.32 -10.47 10.36
N ALA A 97 22.46 -10.73 9.72
CA ALA A 97 23.72 -10.04 9.92
C ALA A 97 23.61 -8.56 9.50
N GLY A 98 23.07 -7.71 10.38
CA GLY A 98 23.07 -6.25 10.22
C GLY A 98 21.75 -5.52 10.47
N SER A 99 20.64 -6.21 10.74
CA SER A 99 19.38 -5.50 11.04
C SER A 99 19.32 -5.04 12.51
N LYS A 100 18.92 -3.79 12.76
CA LYS A 100 18.74 -3.25 14.12
C LYS A 100 17.63 -3.96 14.91
N ARG A 101 16.79 -4.76 14.24
CA ARG A 101 15.65 -5.49 14.82
C ARG A 101 15.86 -6.97 14.58
N LYS A 102 16.40 -7.69 15.58
CA LYS A 102 16.67 -9.13 15.54
C LYS A 102 15.36 -9.93 15.51
N LEU A 103 14.64 -9.90 14.39
CA LEU A 103 13.53 -10.82 14.15
C LEU A 103 14.14 -12.23 14.08
N THR A 104 13.60 -13.15 14.87
CA THR A 104 14.02 -14.55 14.86
C THR A 104 13.11 -15.36 13.95
N LEU A 105 13.59 -16.53 13.52
CA LEU A 105 12.75 -17.51 12.82
C LEU A 105 11.53 -17.93 13.66
N SER A 106 11.69 -17.97 14.98
CA SER A 106 10.60 -18.27 15.93
C SER A 106 9.49 -17.20 15.87
N ASP A 107 9.85 -15.92 15.77
CA ASP A 107 8.88 -14.83 15.62
C ASP A 107 8.05 -14.99 14.35
N PHE A 108 8.68 -15.40 13.26
CA PHE A 108 7.98 -15.68 12.01
C PHE A 108 6.99 -16.84 12.15
N PHE A 109 7.42 -17.97 12.71
CA PHE A 109 6.50 -19.10 12.91
C PHE A 109 5.37 -18.76 13.88
N LYS A 110 5.62 -17.96 14.90
CA LYS A 110 4.58 -17.44 15.79
C LYS A 110 3.55 -16.61 15.03
N LYS A 111 3.99 -15.68 14.18
CA LYS A 111 3.12 -14.87 13.32
C LYS A 111 2.31 -15.74 12.35
N ALA A 112 2.97 -16.65 11.62
CA ALA A 112 2.32 -17.56 10.68
C ALA A 112 1.25 -18.42 11.37
N ARG A 113 1.55 -18.99 12.56
CA ARG A 113 0.56 -19.73 13.35
C ARG A 113 -0.62 -18.86 13.77
N SER A 114 -0.38 -17.63 14.22
CA SER A 114 -1.46 -16.69 14.54
C SER A 114 -2.33 -16.40 13.33
N SER A 115 -1.75 -16.21 12.15
CA SER A 115 -2.50 -15.99 10.91
C SER A 115 -3.29 -17.23 10.48
N LEU A 116 -2.71 -18.41 10.60
CA LEU A 116 -3.38 -19.68 10.29
C LEU A 116 -4.51 -20.00 11.24
N TYR A 117 -4.38 -19.66 12.52
CA TYR A 117 -5.49 -19.78 13.47
C TYR A 117 -6.73 -19.03 12.97
N TRP A 118 -6.55 -17.87 12.32
CA TRP A 118 -7.68 -17.14 11.75
C TRP A 118 -8.19 -17.72 10.46
N LEU A 119 -7.29 -18.25 9.63
CA LEU A 119 -7.66 -18.98 8.43
C LEU A 119 -8.47 -20.23 8.75
N SER A 120 -8.14 -20.93 9.84
CA SER A 120 -8.77 -22.21 10.22
C SER A 120 -10.22 -22.08 10.71
N ARG A 121 -10.68 -20.85 10.99
CA ARG A 121 -12.02 -20.62 11.53
C ARG A 121 -13.12 -20.73 10.47
N GLY A 122 -12.76 -20.59 9.20
CA GLY A 122 -13.66 -20.72 8.06
C GLY A 122 -13.04 -20.18 6.75
N PRO A 123 -13.65 -20.43 5.59
CA PRO A 123 -13.11 -20.04 4.29
C PRO A 123 -12.97 -18.51 4.13
N GLU A 124 -13.82 -17.74 4.80
CA GLU A 124 -13.77 -16.27 4.94
C GLU A 124 -12.79 -15.77 6.01
N GLY A 125 -12.03 -16.67 6.65
CA GLY A 125 -11.10 -16.35 7.73
C GLY A 125 -10.08 -15.27 7.37
N TRP A 126 -9.77 -15.12 6.08
CA TRP A 126 -8.88 -14.10 5.49
C TRP A 126 -9.55 -13.21 4.43
N HIS A 127 -10.88 -13.15 4.37
CA HIS A 127 -11.57 -12.28 3.40
C HIS A 127 -11.61 -10.83 3.88
N ILE A 128 -11.31 -9.90 2.98
CA ILE A 128 -11.52 -8.48 3.25
C ILE A 128 -13.00 -8.19 3.48
N GLY A 129 -13.31 -7.42 4.52
CA GLY A 129 -14.69 -7.08 4.84
C GLY A 129 -15.43 -8.13 5.67
N ALA A 130 -14.88 -9.34 5.85
CA ALA A 130 -15.54 -10.38 6.64
C ALA A 130 -15.70 -9.96 8.10
N LYS A 131 -16.92 -10.04 8.63
CA LYS A 131 -17.21 -9.85 10.05
C LYS A 131 -16.94 -11.17 10.79
N HIS A 132 -16.41 -11.08 12.00
CA HIS A 132 -15.89 -12.23 12.76
C HIS A 132 -16.79 -13.48 12.74
N LEU A 133 -16.14 -14.63 12.59
CA LEU A 133 -16.73 -15.94 12.82
C LEU A 133 -16.94 -16.11 14.32
N SER A 134 -18.14 -16.54 14.72
CA SER A 134 -18.49 -16.81 16.11
C SER A 134 -17.86 -18.13 16.58
N PRO A 135 -17.39 -18.29 17.84
CA PRO A 135 -17.18 -17.30 18.91
C PRO A 135 -15.71 -16.84 19.03
N VAL A 136 -15.46 -15.62 19.54
CA VAL A 136 -14.11 -15.02 19.71
C VAL A 136 -13.47 -15.48 21.05
N PRO A 137 -12.37 -16.25 21.08
CA PRO A 137 -11.75 -16.63 22.36
C PRO A 137 -10.92 -15.48 22.94
N ASN A 138 -11.21 -15.12 24.20
CA ASN A 138 -10.36 -14.38 25.15
C ASN A 138 -9.36 -13.35 24.58
N GLN A 139 -9.84 -12.45 23.71
CA GLN A 139 -9.10 -11.23 23.42
C GLN A 139 -9.44 -10.17 24.48
N ARG A 140 -8.42 -9.78 25.27
CA ARG A 140 -8.45 -8.52 26.05
C ARG A 140 -8.67 -7.28 25.17
N LEU A 141 -8.58 -7.42 23.84
CA LEU A 141 -9.00 -6.45 22.84
C LEU A 141 -10.49 -6.62 22.50
N LYS A 142 -11.40 -6.51 23.48
CA LYS A 142 -12.81 -6.26 23.12
C LYS A 142 -12.87 -4.86 22.48
N ILE A 143 -13.27 -4.81 21.20
CA ILE A 143 -14.36 -3.97 20.68
C ILE A 143 -14.78 -4.52 19.30
N GLY A 144 -15.87 -5.29 19.33
CA GLY A 144 -17.05 -5.30 18.44
C GLY A 144 -16.86 -5.50 16.93
N GLY A 145 -17.48 -6.54 16.35
CA GLY A 145 -18.07 -6.61 15.01
C GLY A 145 -17.33 -6.05 13.78
N ARG A 146 -16.06 -5.66 13.91
CA ARG A 146 -15.32 -4.91 12.89
C ARG A 146 -14.82 -5.87 11.81
N PRO A 147 -14.97 -5.50 10.54
CA PRO A 147 -14.46 -6.29 9.46
C PRO A 147 -12.94 -6.53 9.51
N GLN A 148 -12.50 -7.68 8.99
CA GLN A 148 -11.10 -7.98 8.73
C GLN A 148 -10.43 -6.92 7.84
N PHE A 149 -9.13 -6.68 8.04
CA PHE A 149 -8.29 -5.69 7.32
C PHE A 149 -8.72 -4.22 7.43
N GLN A 150 -9.75 -3.92 8.21
CA GLN A 150 -10.18 -2.54 8.44
C GLN A 150 -9.06 -1.75 9.15
N PRO A 151 -8.56 -0.65 8.56
CA PRO A 151 -7.56 0.21 9.19
C PRO A 151 -8.02 0.75 10.54
N ARG A 152 -7.10 0.91 11.50
CA ARG A 152 -7.41 1.40 12.86
C ARG A 152 -6.76 2.76 13.12
N GLN A 153 -7.39 3.54 13.99
CA GLN A 153 -7.15 4.98 14.11
C GLN A 153 -6.01 5.35 15.06
N ASN A 154 -5.62 4.47 15.98
CA ASN A 154 -4.59 4.78 16.97
C ASN A 154 -3.92 3.51 17.48
N ASN A 155 -2.76 3.68 18.14
CA ASN A 155 -1.97 2.57 18.66
C ASN A 155 -2.72 1.73 19.70
N LEU A 156 -3.62 2.33 20.50
CA LEU A 156 -4.46 1.59 21.45
C LEU A 156 -5.36 0.58 20.74
N GLN A 157 -5.82 0.91 19.55
CA GLN A 157 -6.62 0.03 18.71
C GLN A 157 -5.76 -0.91 17.86
N GLY A 158 -4.44 -0.73 17.77
CA GLY A 158 -3.55 -1.53 16.91
C GLY A 158 -2.91 -0.76 15.75
N GLY A 159 -3.07 0.57 15.73
CA GLY A 159 -2.38 1.48 14.83
C GLY A 159 -2.93 1.54 13.41
N TYR A 160 -2.30 2.41 12.64
CA TYR A 160 -2.58 2.66 11.24
C TYR A 160 -2.08 1.48 10.37
N GLY A 161 -2.97 0.53 10.05
CA GLY A 161 -2.68 -0.66 9.21
C GLY A 161 -2.91 -2.00 9.91
N ALA A 162 -4.06 -2.15 10.59
CA ALA A 162 -4.25 -3.21 11.57
C ALA A 162 -4.07 -4.64 11.02
N PHE A 163 -3.07 -5.34 11.56
CA PHE A 163 -2.50 -6.63 11.15
C PHE A 163 -3.37 -7.88 11.38
N TYR A 164 -4.69 -7.73 11.34
CA TYR A 164 -5.64 -8.83 11.47
C TYR A 164 -6.31 -9.08 10.12
N PRO A 165 -6.35 -10.33 9.60
CA PRO A 165 -5.92 -11.60 10.19
C PRO A 165 -4.45 -11.97 10.05
N TYR A 166 -3.69 -11.22 9.26
CA TYR A 166 -2.25 -11.41 9.14
C TYR A 166 -1.51 -10.08 8.98
N GLU A 167 -0.19 -10.10 9.11
CA GLU A 167 0.63 -8.91 8.94
C GLU A 167 0.63 -8.45 7.47
N HIS A 168 0.05 -7.28 7.23
CA HIS A 168 -0.12 -6.67 5.92
C HIS A 168 0.11 -5.17 6.00
N ASN A 169 0.11 -4.50 4.86
CA ASN A 169 0.00 -3.05 4.81
C ASN A 169 -0.59 -2.61 3.45
N TYR A 170 -1.11 -1.38 3.42
CA TYR A 170 -1.56 -0.73 2.19
C TYR A 170 -0.39 0.06 1.61
N HIS A 171 -0.13 -0.16 0.33
CA HIS A 171 1.05 0.31 -0.38
C HIS A 171 0.69 1.14 -1.59
N HIS A 172 1.53 2.15 -1.84
CA HIS A 172 1.48 2.93 -3.07
C HIS A 172 2.12 2.13 -4.22
N LEU A 173 1.40 1.98 -5.33
CA LEU A 173 1.91 1.34 -6.55
C LEU A 173 2.98 2.22 -7.20
N ILE A 174 2.70 3.51 -7.36
CA ILE A 174 3.67 4.58 -7.63
C ILE A 174 4.17 5.07 -6.27
N PRO A 175 5.41 4.75 -5.86
CA PRO A 175 5.94 5.11 -4.56
C PRO A 175 6.13 6.61 -4.44
N ILE A 176 5.91 7.14 -3.23
CA ILE A 176 6.16 8.56 -2.91
C ILE A 176 7.56 9.00 -3.34
N GLY A 177 8.59 8.21 -2.99
CA GLY A 177 9.98 8.53 -3.34
C GLY A 177 10.21 8.65 -4.84
N ALA A 178 9.50 7.87 -5.67
CA ALA A 178 9.60 7.96 -7.12
C ALA A 178 9.05 9.30 -7.65
N VAL A 179 7.94 9.77 -7.09
CA VAL A 179 7.36 11.08 -7.44
C VAL A 179 8.24 12.22 -6.95
N GLU A 180 8.78 12.13 -5.72
CA GLU A 180 9.72 13.11 -5.17
C GLU A 180 10.97 13.24 -6.06
N GLU A 181 11.54 12.12 -6.47
CA GLU A 181 12.81 12.08 -7.19
C GLU A 181 12.68 12.43 -8.67
N TRP A 182 11.72 11.81 -9.36
CA TRP A 182 11.64 11.85 -10.83
C TRP A 182 10.64 12.87 -11.37
N VAL A 183 9.66 13.29 -10.56
CA VAL A 183 8.65 14.27 -10.98
C VAL A 183 8.87 15.61 -10.32
N VAL A 184 8.79 15.70 -9.00
CA VAL A 184 8.89 16.98 -8.28
C VAL A 184 10.32 17.50 -8.26
N GLY A 185 11.28 16.59 -8.06
CA GLY A 185 12.67 16.89 -7.78
C GLY A 185 12.90 16.98 -6.26
N ASN A 186 13.91 16.24 -5.78
CA ASN A 186 14.31 16.22 -4.38
C ASN A 186 15.55 17.10 -4.13
N GLY A 187 16.10 17.74 -5.17
CA GLY A 187 17.30 18.58 -5.06
C GLY A 187 18.60 17.81 -4.81
N SER A 188 18.60 16.48 -4.91
CA SER A 188 19.82 15.67 -4.76
C SER A 188 20.80 15.94 -5.91
N PRO A 189 22.12 15.85 -5.67
CA PRO A 189 23.11 15.93 -6.75
C PRO A 189 22.82 14.92 -7.87
N GLY A 190 22.69 15.39 -9.11
CA GLY A 190 22.31 14.56 -10.27
C GLY A 190 20.81 14.24 -10.41
N GLY A 191 19.99 14.63 -9.43
CA GLY A 191 18.54 14.50 -9.46
C GLY A 191 17.84 15.69 -10.12
N THR A 192 16.52 15.59 -10.31
CA THR A 192 15.72 16.71 -10.84
C THR A 192 15.67 17.86 -9.82
N THR A 193 15.80 19.10 -10.29
CA THR A 193 15.61 20.29 -9.45
C THR A 193 14.18 20.35 -8.94
N ARG A 194 14.04 20.54 -7.62
CA ARG A 194 12.74 20.72 -6.96
C ARG A 194 11.99 21.89 -7.58
N SER A 195 10.72 21.69 -7.95
CA SER A 195 9.87 22.75 -8.51
C SER A 195 8.51 22.79 -7.81
N ASP A 196 8.25 23.88 -7.07
CA ASP A 196 6.95 24.11 -6.42
C ASP A 196 5.82 24.33 -7.45
N GLN A 197 6.14 24.83 -8.64
CA GLN A 197 5.17 24.96 -9.73
C GLN A 197 4.71 23.58 -10.24
N VAL A 198 5.62 22.61 -10.33
CA VAL A 198 5.28 21.23 -10.69
C VAL A 198 4.38 20.60 -9.62
N VAL A 199 4.69 20.78 -8.34
CA VAL A 199 3.83 20.34 -7.23
C VAL A 199 2.42 20.92 -7.39
N LYS A 200 2.30 22.24 -7.58
CA LYS A 200 1.00 22.92 -7.75
C LYS A 200 0.24 22.37 -8.95
N ILE A 201 0.88 22.15 -10.10
CA ILE A 201 0.21 21.60 -11.28
C ILE A 201 -0.32 20.19 -11.03
N ILE A 202 0.45 19.32 -10.36
CA ILE A 202 -0.02 17.98 -10.03
C ILE A 202 -1.17 18.06 -9.03
N LEU A 203 -1.10 18.93 -8.03
CA LEU A 203 -2.21 19.14 -7.09
C LEU A 203 -3.49 19.60 -7.83
N ILE A 204 -3.36 20.58 -8.71
CA ILE A 204 -4.46 21.11 -9.54
C ILE A 204 -5.01 20.05 -10.52
N SER A 205 -4.19 19.07 -10.92
CA SER A 205 -4.65 17.92 -11.73
C SER A 205 -5.64 17.01 -10.97
N ARG A 206 -5.78 17.21 -9.65
CA ARG A 206 -6.58 16.41 -8.73
C ARG A 206 -6.09 14.97 -8.57
N TRP A 207 -4.91 14.66 -9.12
CA TRP A 207 -4.23 13.42 -8.78
C TRP A 207 -3.72 13.48 -7.35
N ASN A 208 -3.92 12.38 -6.61
CA ASN A 208 -3.61 12.22 -5.21
C ASN A 208 -2.81 10.94 -5.08
N ILE A 209 -1.63 10.99 -4.45
CA ILE A 209 -0.79 9.80 -4.34
C ILE A 209 -1.48 8.71 -3.52
N ASN A 210 -2.34 9.11 -2.58
CA ASN A 210 -3.11 8.23 -1.71
C ASN A 210 -4.43 7.79 -2.36
N ASN A 211 -4.66 8.09 -3.64
CA ASN A 211 -5.90 7.72 -4.33
C ASN A 211 -6.08 6.20 -4.40
N GLU A 212 -7.33 5.77 -4.50
CA GLU A 212 -7.72 4.37 -4.52
C GLU A 212 -7.03 3.57 -5.64
N LYS A 213 -6.84 4.19 -6.82
CA LYS A 213 -6.16 3.55 -7.96
C LYS A 213 -4.70 3.21 -7.67
N ASN A 214 -4.01 4.02 -6.88
CA ASN A 214 -2.61 3.86 -6.53
C ASN A 214 -2.40 3.00 -5.26
N MET A 215 -3.45 2.48 -4.62
CA MET A 215 -3.33 1.74 -3.36
C MET A 215 -3.56 0.23 -3.51
N ILE A 216 -2.62 -0.59 -3.06
CA ILE A 216 -2.76 -2.05 -3.01
C ILE A 216 -2.52 -2.60 -1.60
N LEU A 217 -3.27 -3.62 -1.19
CA LEU A 217 -3.03 -4.34 0.05
C LEU A 217 -2.07 -5.50 -0.24
N LEU A 218 -0.93 -5.55 0.45
CA LEU A 218 0.01 -6.66 0.31
C LEU A 218 0.33 -7.29 1.67
N PRO A 219 0.45 -8.62 1.75
CA PRO A 219 1.02 -9.29 2.91
C PRO A 219 2.48 -8.86 3.10
N GLN A 220 2.92 -8.69 4.34
CA GLN A 220 4.33 -8.39 4.64
C GLN A 220 5.20 -9.65 4.69
N GLN A 221 4.57 -10.80 4.90
CA GLN A 221 5.26 -12.06 5.10
C GLN A 221 5.05 -12.99 3.90
N GLU A 222 6.13 -13.71 3.54
CA GLU A 222 6.12 -14.60 2.38
C GLU A 222 5.07 -15.71 2.52
N PHE A 223 4.90 -16.25 3.73
CA PHE A 223 4.00 -17.37 3.98
C PHE A 223 2.55 -17.02 3.61
N GLU A 224 2.06 -15.89 4.07
CA GLU A 224 0.72 -15.38 3.80
C GLU A 224 0.58 -14.95 2.34
N SER A 225 1.62 -14.34 1.76
CA SER A 225 1.64 -13.97 0.35
C SER A 225 1.51 -15.17 -0.60
N LEU A 226 2.07 -16.33 -0.24
CA LEU A 226 1.90 -17.57 -1.01
C LEU A 226 0.45 -18.06 -1.04
N ILE A 227 -0.25 -17.93 0.08
CA ILE A 227 -1.65 -18.36 0.20
C ILE A 227 -2.59 -17.36 -0.46
N VAL A 228 -2.33 -16.06 -0.31
CA VAL A 228 -3.10 -14.98 -0.98
C VAL A 228 -2.85 -14.97 -2.49
N GLY A 229 -1.69 -15.47 -2.93
CA GLY A 229 -1.29 -15.47 -4.33
C GLY A 229 -0.86 -14.10 -4.82
N LEU A 230 -0.14 -13.35 -3.99
CA LEU A 230 0.39 -12.00 -4.26
C LEU A 230 1.88 -11.94 -3.88
N PRO A 231 2.65 -10.95 -4.38
CA PRO A 231 3.99 -10.70 -3.86
C PRO A 231 3.95 -10.26 -2.39
N ALA A 232 5.06 -10.47 -1.69
CA ALA A 232 5.24 -9.98 -0.33
C ALA A 232 5.80 -8.55 -0.38
N HIS A 233 5.20 -7.64 0.38
CA HIS A 233 5.75 -6.30 0.54
C HIS A 233 6.92 -6.34 1.52
N CYS A 234 8.13 -6.02 1.04
CA CYS A 234 9.33 -5.89 1.87
C CYS A 234 9.50 -7.05 2.89
N PRO A 235 9.54 -8.32 2.43
CA PRO A 235 9.64 -9.43 3.36
C PRO A 235 10.89 -9.27 4.23
N TRP A 236 10.79 -9.71 5.50
CA TRP A 236 11.92 -9.71 6.43
C TRP A 236 12.44 -8.34 6.88
N GLY A 237 11.63 -7.28 6.73
CA GLY A 237 11.99 -5.95 7.23
C GLY A 237 12.98 -5.20 6.34
N VAL A 238 13.16 -5.62 5.08
CA VAL A 238 13.89 -4.85 4.06
C VAL A 238 13.12 -3.54 3.85
N PRO A 239 13.68 -2.35 4.13
CA PRO A 239 12.85 -1.14 4.26
C PRO A 239 12.45 -0.49 2.93
N LYS A 240 13.07 -0.83 1.79
CA LYS A 240 12.90 -0.11 0.53
C LYS A 240 13.00 -1.02 -0.70
N HIS A 241 12.24 -0.68 -1.75
CA HIS A 241 12.31 -1.29 -3.08
C HIS A 241 13.03 -0.34 -4.05
N ALA A 242 14.34 -0.10 -3.84
CA ALA A 242 15.10 0.84 -4.66
C ALA A 242 15.06 0.49 -6.16
N VAL A 243 15.15 -0.81 -6.50
CA VAL A 243 15.07 -1.29 -7.89
C VAL A 243 13.70 -1.01 -8.50
N TYR A 244 12.61 -1.24 -7.75
CA TYR A 244 11.26 -0.91 -8.20
C TYR A 244 11.11 0.60 -8.45
N GLN A 245 11.58 1.43 -7.50
CA GLN A 245 11.53 2.89 -7.64
C GLN A 245 12.35 3.39 -8.85
N ALA A 246 13.56 2.86 -9.05
CA ALA A 246 14.42 3.20 -10.17
C ALA A 246 13.79 2.83 -11.52
N SER A 247 13.10 1.68 -11.60
CA SER A 247 12.45 1.27 -12.85
C SER A 247 11.29 2.18 -13.31
N LEU A 248 10.80 3.07 -12.44
CA LEU A 248 9.79 4.07 -12.81
C LEU A 248 10.40 5.36 -13.41
N GLU A 249 11.73 5.51 -13.39
CA GLU A 249 12.44 6.74 -13.73
C GLU A 249 12.02 7.28 -15.10
N ASP A 250 12.15 6.47 -16.16
CA ASP A 250 11.90 6.92 -17.53
C ASP A 250 10.46 7.41 -17.72
N ARG A 251 9.49 6.67 -17.17
CA ARG A 251 8.07 7.02 -17.29
C ARG A 251 7.74 8.30 -16.53
N LEU A 252 8.26 8.45 -15.31
CA LEU A 252 8.01 9.62 -14.48
C LEU A 252 8.78 10.86 -14.97
N ARG A 253 9.98 10.68 -15.54
CA ARG A 253 10.70 11.77 -16.21
C ARG A 253 10.00 12.24 -17.48
N LYS A 254 9.35 11.35 -18.24
CA LYS A 254 8.50 11.73 -19.38
C LYS A 254 7.34 12.64 -18.92
N LEU A 255 6.68 12.29 -17.81
CA LEU A 255 5.66 13.15 -17.18
C LEU A 255 6.25 14.51 -16.76
N ARG A 256 7.42 14.53 -16.11
CA ARG A 256 8.08 15.80 -15.74
C ARG A 256 8.36 16.67 -16.97
N LYS A 257 8.92 16.10 -18.04
CA LYS A 257 9.20 16.83 -19.29
C LYS A 257 7.93 17.41 -19.92
N MET A 258 6.81 16.68 -19.87
CA MET A 258 5.51 17.18 -20.29
C MET A 258 5.10 18.41 -19.46
N ILE A 259 5.16 18.33 -18.13
CA ILE A 259 4.81 19.45 -17.24
C ILE A 259 5.73 20.66 -17.47
N ASP A 260 7.04 20.45 -17.59
CA ASP A 260 8.01 21.53 -17.82
C ASP A 260 7.77 22.24 -19.16
N LYS A 261 7.38 21.50 -20.20
CA LYS A 261 7.02 22.08 -21.51
C LYS A 261 5.81 23.01 -21.37
N GLU A 262 4.79 22.60 -20.63
CA GLU A 262 3.58 23.40 -20.43
C GLU A 262 3.80 24.62 -19.54
N LEU A 263 4.68 24.51 -18.54
CA LEU A 263 5.05 25.64 -17.68
C LEU A 263 5.79 26.77 -18.44
N ARG A 264 6.45 26.43 -19.56
CA ARG A 264 7.13 27.42 -20.41
C ARG A 264 6.19 28.14 -21.38
N GLN A 265 4.98 27.65 -21.58
CA GLN A 265 4.01 28.27 -22.49
C GLN A 265 3.38 29.50 -21.82
N LYS A 266 3.16 30.56 -22.61
CA LYS A 266 2.53 31.81 -22.13
C LYS A 266 1.06 31.62 -21.77
N GLU A 267 0.39 30.67 -22.43
CA GLU A 267 -0.96 30.23 -22.13
C GLU A 267 -0.93 28.76 -21.73
N HIS A 268 -1.46 28.43 -20.56
CA HIS A 268 -1.48 27.06 -20.07
C HIS A 268 -2.73 26.33 -20.61
N PRO A 269 -2.58 25.19 -21.31
CA PRO A 269 -3.73 24.43 -21.77
C PRO A 269 -4.58 23.94 -20.60
N LYS A 270 -5.90 24.08 -20.69
CA LYS A 270 -6.84 23.52 -19.69
C LYS A 270 -6.72 21.99 -19.58
N GLU A 271 -6.20 21.36 -20.63
CA GLU A 271 -6.11 19.91 -20.81
C GLU A 271 -4.98 19.24 -20.02
N ILE A 272 -3.94 19.98 -19.61
CA ILE A 272 -2.78 19.40 -18.92
C ILE A 272 -3.17 18.71 -17.60
N LYS A 273 -4.17 19.25 -16.91
CA LYS A 273 -4.71 18.68 -15.66
C LYS A 273 -5.28 17.28 -15.91
N VAL A 274 -6.04 17.13 -16.99
CA VAL A 274 -6.66 15.85 -17.37
C VAL A 274 -5.58 14.88 -17.85
N ALA A 275 -4.60 15.36 -18.62
CA ALA A 275 -3.49 14.55 -19.08
C ALA A 275 -2.67 13.96 -17.91
N ILE A 276 -2.29 14.78 -16.92
CA ILE A 276 -1.55 14.31 -15.73
C ILE A 276 -2.35 13.27 -14.94
N LEU A 277 -3.64 13.56 -14.69
CA LEU A 277 -4.52 12.64 -13.96
C LEU A 277 -4.64 11.29 -14.68
N ASN A 278 -4.87 11.32 -15.98
CA ASN A 278 -5.00 10.12 -16.80
C ASN A 278 -3.69 9.33 -16.86
N ASP A 279 -2.55 10.00 -17.07
CA ASP A 279 -1.24 9.36 -17.16
C ASP A 279 -0.85 8.64 -15.86
N LEU A 280 -1.05 9.28 -14.72
CA LEU A 280 -0.71 8.69 -13.42
C LEU A 280 -1.70 7.60 -13.00
N ASN A 281 -2.97 7.71 -13.36
CA ASN A 281 -3.95 6.64 -13.15
C ASN A 281 -3.65 5.43 -14.04
N ALA A 282 -3.35 5.65 -15.32
CA ALA A 282 -2.97 4.60 -16.27
C ALA A 282 -1.68 3.89 -15.82
N LEU A 283 -0.70 4.64 -15.31
CA LEU A 283 0.49 4.06 -14.70
C LEU A 283 0.12 3.21 -13.48
N SER A 284 -0.70 3.71 -12.55
CA SER A 284 -1.15 2.94 -11.39
C SER A 284 -1.84 1.63 -11.79
N GLU A 285 -2.68 1.65 -12.83
CA GLU A 285 -3.36 0.47 -13.36
C GLU A 285 -2.37 -0.52 -14.00
N THR A 286 -1.41 -0.04 -14.79
CA THR A 286 -0.34 -0.87 -15.37
C THR A 286 0.46 -1.57 -14.28
N LEU A 287 0.85 -0.85 -13.23
CA LEU A 287 1.58 -1.38 -12.09
C LEU A 287 0.75 -2.42 -11.32
N LEU A 288 -0.55 -2.19 -11.16
CA LEU A 288 -1.44 -3.17 -10.53
C LEU A 288 -1.47 -4.49 -11.32
N GLU A 289 -1.62 -4.42 -12.65
CA GLU A 289 -1.63 -5.62 -13.49
C GLU A 289 -0.29 -6.35 -13.45
N GLN A 290 0.83 -5.63 -13.44
CA GLN A 290 2.12 -6.26 -13.22
C GLN A 290 2.16 -6.97 -11.85
N VAL A 291 1.76 -6.30 -10.76
CA VAL A 291 1.77 -6.90 -9.42
C VAL A 291 0.89 -8.15 -9.35
N LYS A 292 -0.26 -8.17 -10.03
CA LYS A 292 -1.14 -9.35 -10.13
C LYS A 292 -0.49 -10.54 -10.83
N THR A 293 0.44 -10.30 -11.76
CA THR A 293 1.14 -11.36 -12.52
C THR A 293 2.45 -11.79 -11.86
N MET A 294 2.92 -11.08 -10.84
CA MET A 294 4.13 -11.46 -10.11
C MET A 294 3.98 -12.80 -9.38
N PRO A 295 5.06 -13.60 -9.28
CA PRO A 295 5.03 -14.82 -8.50
C PRO A 295 4.68 -14.57 -7.02
N ALA A 296 3.81 -15.39 -6.46
CA ALA A 296 3.43 -15.29 -5.06
C ALA A 296 4.66 -15.43 -4.13
N GLY A 297 4.76 -14.54 -3.14
CA GLY A 297 5.91 -14.47 -2.24
C GLY A 297 7.22 -14.00 -2.86
N ALA A 298 7.21 -13.51 -4.11
CA ALA A 298 8.31 -12.71 -4.60
C ALA A 298 8.35 -11.36 -3.88
N GLN A 299 9.56 -10.81 -3.73
CA GLN A 299 9.73 -9.40 -3.42
C GLN A 299 9.32 -8.58 -4.65
N LEU A 300 8.79 -7.36 -4.44
CA LEU A 300 8.60 -6.43 -5.57
C LEU A 300 9.96 -6.11 -6.24
N THR A 301 10.06 -6.44 -7.53
CA THR A 301 11.25 -6.26 -8.40
C THR A 301 11.04 -5.11 -9.39
N ALA A 302 11.96 -4.91 -10.33
CA ALA A 302 11.79 -3.90 -11.37
C ALA A 302 10.44 -4.02 -12.11
N VAL A 303 9.86 -2.87 -12.42
CA VAL A 303 8.68 -2.71 -13.25
C VAL A 303 9.05 -2.93 -14.72
N ILE A 304 8.17 -3.59 -15.47
CA ILE A 304 8.27 -3.76 -16.92
C ILE A 304 7.27 -2.78 -17.54
N LEU A 305 7.76 -1.65 -18.04
CA LEU A 305 6.95 -0.54 -18.60
C LEU A 305 7.12 -0.40 -20.11
#